data_AF-A0A6P0L803-F1
#
_entry.id   AF-A0A6P0L803-F1
#
_cell.length_a   1.000
_cell.length_b   1.000
_cell.length_c   1.000
_cell.angle_alpha   90.00
_cell.angle_beta   90.00
_cell.angle_gamma   90.00
#
_symmetry.space_group_name_H-M   'P 1'
#
loop_
_entity.id
_entity.type
_entity.pdbx_description
1 polymer ?
#
loop_
_entity_poly.entity_id
_entity_poly.type
_entity_poly.pdbx_seq_one_letter_code
_entity_poly.pdbx_strand_id
1 'polypeptide(L)'
;MTDQQSSPRIAPAPPPLNIASRAASAQGNQSRPAQPRAMAPRNGQGGAAVASRPRPVATAAQNSATNVQAKPSANQHQKTPQSIGLPPGQSSLESIVRQAFEKGVSDIHLGVGETPRFRSRGEMEPTEYPVTDNATFNCWLKEVMTDEEIRRFREDLEFDGATQYEFSRVRINVFDSLLGPAMVLRIIPLKILTLEELRLPAILKDVCHYHKGLILVTGPTGSGKSTSMAAMIDYMNKDMARHIITIEDPIEFIHQSRKSLVKQREVGMHTRKFDRALKAALREDPDVILIGEMRDRETVNTALKAAQTGHLVMGTLHTNSAVKTIERILNLYNPEEQAPMRVAISEALVGVISQGLCRTTDGKRAAFHDILINTESIKDYILKGKYEEIEQLMAASEFDGMVTVNKSLFALYQEGRITEETALEKSPTPNEIAMMLRGRI
;
A
#
# COMPACT_ATOMS: atom_id res chain seq x y z
N MET A 1 2.89 76.78 22.60
CA MET A 1 3.20 75.73 21.61
C MET A 1 4.32 74.89 22.22
N THR A 2 4.17 73.59 22.46
CA THR A 2 3.09 72.67 22.01
C THR A 2 2.67 71.68 23.10
N ASP A 3 1.40 71.29 23.01
CA ASP A 3 0.69 70.10 23.51
C ASP A 3 1.24 69.25 24.67
N GLN A 4 0.37 69.10 25.66
CA GLN A 4 0.30 67.90 26.50
C GLN A 4 -0.33 66.76 25.68
N GLN A 5 0.11 65.51 25.86
CA GLN A 5 -0.70 64.34 25.57
C GLN A 5 -0.71 63.39 26.77
N SER A 6 -1.89 62.80 27.02
CA SER A 6 -2.22 62.08 28.25
C SER A 6 -2.33 60.58 28.01
N SER A 7 -1.86 59.79 28.99
CA SER A 7 -1.98 58.34 28.96
C SER A 7 -3.45 57.90 29.10
N PRO A 8 -3.97 56.99 28.25
CA PRO A 8 -5.33 56.48 28.37
C PRO A 8 -5.48 55.60 29.63
N ARG A 9 -6.58 55.79 30.37
CA ARG A 9 -6.93 54.94 31.52
C ARG A 9 -7.64 53.69 31.05
N ILE A 10 -7.22 52.53 31.56
CA ILE A 10 -7.90 51.23 31.35
C ILE A 10 -9.19 51.20 32.19
N ALA A 11 -10.28 50.72 31.61
CA ALA A 11 -11.56 50.52 32.30
C ALA A 11 -11.61 49.14 33.00
N PRO A 12 -12.21 49.03 34.21
CA PRO A 12 -12.33 47.76 34.92
C PRO A 12 -13.40 46.84 34.32
N ALA A 13 -13.18 45.52 34.42
CA ALA A 13 -14.09 44.49 33.94
C ALA A 13 -15.31 44.29 34.88
N PRO A 14 -16.48 43.86 34.34
CA PRO A 14 -17.67 43.57 35.15
C PRO A 14 -17.56 42.23 35.93
N PRO A 15 -18.27 42.09 37.06
CA PRO A 15 -18.26 40.86 37.86
C PRO A 15 -19.08 39.71 37.21
N PRO A 16 -18.78 38.44 37.56
CA PRO A 16 -19.45 37.28 36.98
C PRO A 16 -20.87 37.08 37.50
N LEU A 17 -21.78 36.64 36.61
CA LEU A 17 -23.12 36.20 36.96
C LEU A 17 -23.11 34.75 37.45
N ASN A 18 -23.77 34.48 38.57
CA ASN A 18 -23.93 33.15 39.16
C ASN A 18 -25.40 32.91 39.52
N ILE A 19 -26.07 32.01 38.79
CA ILE A 19 -27.44 31.57 39.09
C ILE A 19 -27.51 30.05 38.92
N ALA A 20 -27.85 29.35 40.00
CA ALA A 20 -28.08 27.92 40.00
C ALA A 20 -29.55 27.59 40.28
N SER A 21 -30.06 26.56 39.60
CA SER A 21 -31.27 25.78 39.92
C SER A 21 -32.63 26.49 39.97
N ARG A 22 -33.60 25.97 39.21
CA ARG A 22 -34.89 25.48 39.75
C ARG A 22 -35.62 24.61 38.73
N ALA A 23 -36.48 23.72 39.23
CA ALA A 23 -37.35 22.86 38.43
C ALA A 23 -38.81 23.00 38.87
N ALA A 24 -39.72 23.10 37.90
CA ALA A 24 -41.18 22.93 37.99
C ALA A 24 -41.70 22.79 36.54
N SER A 25 -42.53 21.85 36.08
CA SER A 25 -43.62 21.02 36.63
C SER A 25 -45.03 21.58 36.36
N ALA A 26 -45.59 21.22 35.19
CA ALA A 26 -47.01 21.23 34.83
C ALA A 26 -47.16 20.18 33.68
N GLN A 27 -48.04 19.18 33.65
CA GLN A 27 -49.51 19.16 33.83
C GLN A 27 -50.22 20.14 32.89
N GLY A 28 -50.95 19.76 31.83
CA GLY A 28 -51.18 18.42 31.22
C GLY A 28 -52.64 18.21 30.84
N ASN A 29 -52.94 17.48 29.75
CA ASN A 29 -54.29 16.94 29.51
C ASN A 29 -54.31 15.68 28.61
N GLN A 30 -55.48 15.05 28.56
CA GLN A 30 -55.82 13.75 27.97
C GLN A 30 -55.90 13.85 26.42
N SER A 31 -55.79 12.78 25.61
CA SER A 31 -56.63 11.57 25.67
C SER A 31 -56.11 10.36 24.84
N ARG A 32 -56.77 9.20 25.01
CA ARG A 32 -56.63 7.92 24.26
C ARG A 32 -57.85 7.73 23.32
N PRO A 33 -57.90 6.78 22.35
CA PRO A 33 -57.25 5.45 22.26
C PRO A 33 -56.36 5.31 20.98
N ALA A 34 -55.98 4.15 20.39
CA ALA A 34 -56.37 2.74 20.54
C ALA A 34 -55.23 1.76 20.12
N GLN A 35 -55.55 0.48 19.88
CA GLN A 35 -54.71 -0.55 19.24
C GLN A 35 -55.53 -1.39 18.24
N PRO A 36 -54.98 -1.82 17.10
CA PRO A 36 -55.52 -2.94 16.32
C PRO A 36 -54.99 -4.30 16.83
N ARG A 37 -55.83 -5.34 16.81
CA ARG A 37 -55.45 -6.74 17.05
C ARG A 37 -55.14 -7.46 15.73
N ALA A 38 -54.26 -8.46 15.78
CA ALA A 38 -54.13 -9.45 14.72
C ALA A 38 -55.22 -10.54 14.81
N MET A 39 -55.62 -11.10 13.67
CA MET A 39 -56.43 -12.32 13.56
C MET A 39 -55.92 -13.19 12.39
N ALA A 40 -56.15 -14.50 12.48
CA ALA A 40 -55.75 -15.50 11.49
C ALA A 40 -57.01 -16.27 10.95
N PRO A 41 -56.92 -17.33 10.14
CA PRO A 41 -57.49 -17.29 8.77
C PRO A 41 -58.65 -18.29 8.54
N ARG A 42 -59.19 -18.34 7.31
CA ARG A 42 -60.14 -19.38 6.86
C ARG A 42 -59.92 -19.86 5.42
N ASN A 43 -60.36 -21.10 5.19
CA ASN A 43 -60.25 -21.93 3.96
C ASN A 43 -61.16 -21.44 2.82
N GLY A 44 -61.14 -21.97 1.59
CA GLY A 44 -60.42 -23.14 0.99
C GLY A 44 -60.54 -23.11 -0.55
N GLN A 45 -60.22 -24.15 -1.34
CA GLN A 45 -59.93 -25.59 -1.07
C GLN A 45 -58.63 -26.00 -1.83
N GLY A 46 -58.31 -27.20 -2.37
CA GLY A 46 -58.93 -28.53 -2.56
C GLY A 46 -58.65 -29.10 -3.98
N GLY A 47 -58.29 -30.37 -4.23
CA GLY A 47 -58.03 -31.52 -3.34
C GLY A 47 -57.57 -32.78 -4.11
N ALA A 48 -57.43 -33.92 -3.39
CA ALA A 48 -57.03 -35.28 -3.87
C ALA A 48 -55.56 -35.44 -4.39
N ALA A 49 -54.83 -36.56 -4.24
CA ALA A 49 -55.03 -37.84 -3.51
C ALA A 49 -53.66 -38.36 -2.95
N VAL A 50 -53.56 -39.05 -1.81
CA VAL A 50 -53.39 -40.54 -1.65
C VAL A 50 -52.37 -41.15 -2.64
N ALA A 51 -51.27 -41.84 -2.30
CA ALA A 51 -50.49 -42.12 -1.06
C ALA A 51 -49.06 -42.63 -1.50
N SER A 52 -48.14 -43.29 -0.77
CA SER A 52 -48.04 -43.91 0.57
C SER A 52 -46.55 -44.03 1.02
N ARG A 53 -46.19 -44.99 1.91
CA ARG A 53 -44.82 -45.48 2.24
C ARG A 53 -44.88 -46.98 2.59
N PRO A 54 -43.79 -47.77 2.37
CA PRO A 54 -42.89 -48.13 3.49
C PRO A 54 -41.39 -48.22 3.11
N ARG A 55 -40.55 -48.67 4.07
CA ARG A 55 -39.08 -48.89 3.97
C ARG A 55 -38.75 -50.40 3.70
N PRO A 56 -37.54 -50.93 3.98
CA PRO A 56 -36.41 -50.99 3.03
C PRO A 56 -35.89 -52.43 2.80
N VAL A 57 -34.95 -52.62 1.88
CA VAL A 57 -34.13 -53.84 1.77
C VAL A 57 -32.66 -53.46 1.60
N ALA A 58 -31.75 -54.23 2.19
CA ALA A 58 -30.30 -54.06 2.07
C ALA A 58 -29.68 -55.25 1.31
N THR A 59 -28.66 -54.98 0.52
CA THR A 59 -27.75 -55.99 -0.04
C THR A 59 -26.34 -55.42 -0.08
N ALA A 60 -25.34 -56.24 0.24
CA ALA A 60 -23.96 -55.80 0.36
C ALA A 60 -23.18 -55.95 -0.95
N ALA A 61 -22.20 -55.06 -1.15
CA ALA A 61 -21.07 -55.26 -2.04
C ALA A 61 -19.82 -54.69 -1.35
N GLN A 62 -18.73 -55.46 -1.31
CA GLN A 62 -17.49 -55.06 -0.65
C GLN A 62 -16.43 -54.60 -1.66
N ASN A 63 -15.67 -53.58 -1.24
CA ASN A 63 -14.27 -53.30 -1.59
C ASN A 63 -13.77 -53.62 -3.02
N SER A 64 -13.54 -52.55 -3.78
CA SER A 64 -12.29 -52.40 -4.54
C SER A 64 -11.77 -50.98 -4.37
N ALA A 65 -10.64 -50.81 -3.67
CA ALA A 65 -10.10 -49.50 -3.32
C ALA A 65 -9.04 -49.05 -4.33
N THR A 66 -9.35 -48.06 -5.16
CA THR A 66 -8.39 -47.31 -5.96
C THR A 66 -8.19 -45.92 -5.36
N ASN A 67 -7.17 -45.80 -4.49
CA ASN A 67 -6.81 -44.57 -3.81
C ASN A 67 -6.15 -43.57 -4.78
N VAL A 68 -6.97 -42.87 -5.59
CA VAL A 68 -6.51 -41.77 -6.44
C VAL A 68 -6.29 -40.54 -5.56
N GLN A 69 -5.12 -40.47 -4.92
CA GLN A 69 -4.64 -39.25 -4.30
C GLN A 69 -4.51 -38.17 -5.38
N ALA A 70 -5.42 -37.21 -5.37
CA ALA A 70 -5.30 -35.99 -6.16
C ALA A 70 -4.07 -35.23 -5.69
N LYS A 71 -2.96 -35.33 -6.44
CA LYS A 71 -1.75 -34.54 -6.19
C LYS A 71 -2.13 -33.05 -6.25
N PRO A 72 -1.70 -32.21 -5.29
CA PRO A 72 -1.88 -30.77 -5.41
C PRO A 72 -1.18 -30.30 -6.69
N SER A 73 -1.88 -29.49 -7.49
CA SER A 73 -1.33 -28.98 -8.75
C SER A 73 -0.13 -28.09 -8.46
N ALA A 74 1.01 -28.37 -9.09
CA ALA A 74 2.28 -27.72 -8.76
C ALA A 74 2.31 -26.24 -9.20
N ASN A 75 2.96 -25.39 -8.41
CA ASN A 75 3.29 -24.01 -8.81
C ASN A 75 4.20 -24.04 -10.06
N GLN A 76 3.66 -23.70 -11.24
CA GLN A 76 4.38 -23.85 -12.50
C GLN A 76 5.44 -22.77 -12.81
N HIS A 77 5.52 -21.69 -12.03
CA HIS A 77 6.37 -20.51 -12.35
C HIS A 77 7.26 -20.04 -11.18
N GLN A 78 7.65 -20.96 -10.29
CA GLN A 78 8.70 -20.73 -9.29
C GLN A 78 9.88 -21.66 -9.57
N LYS A 79 10.73 -21.27 -10.54
CA LYS A 79 11.93 -22.03 -10.93
C LYS A 79 13.11 -21.59 -10.07
N THR A 80 13.62 -22.48 -9.22
CA THR A 80 14.95 -22.31 -8.62
C THR A 80 16.02 -22.39 -9.72
N PRO A 81 17.06 -21.54 -9.71
CA PRO A 81 18.19 -21.62 -10.63
C PRO A 81 18.77 -23.04 -10.76
N GLN A 82 19.17 -23.39 -11.97
CA GLN A 82 19.73 -24.71 -12.30
C GLN A 82 21.21 -24.58 -12.61
N SER A 83 22.06 -25.35 -11.94
CA SER A 83 23.50 -25.38 -12.18
C SER A 83 23.83 -26.00 -13.54
N ILE A 84 24.16 -25.15 -14.50
CA ILE A 84 24.52 -25.54 -15.88
C ILE A 84 26.05 -25.52 -16.02
N GLY A 85 26.59 -26.45 -16.81
CA GLY A 85 28.01 -26.47 -17.13
C GLY A 85 28.45 -25.20 -17.86
N LEU A 86 29.37 -24.45 -17.24
CA LEU A 86 29.92 -23.19 -17.76
C LEU A 86 31.21 -23.43 -18.58
N PRO A 87 31.58 -22.51 -19.49
CA PRO A 87 32.90 -22.52 -20.11
C PRO A 87 34.03 -22.38 -19.06
N PRO A 88 35.23 -22.94 -19.31
CA PRO A 88 36.34 -22.87 -18.36
C PRO A 88 36.72 -21.43 -18.00
N GLY A 89 36.78 -21.13 -16.70
CA GLY A 89 37.14 -19.80 -16.17
C GLY A 89 35.98 -18.80 -16.06
N GLN A 90 34.78 -19.16 -16.53
CA GLN A 90 33.59 -18.32 -16.44
C GLN A 90 32.78 -18.62 -15.16
N SER A 91 32.08 -17.62 -14.61
CA SER A 91 31.31 -17.73 -13.37
C SER A 91 29.81 -17.98 -13.61
N SER A 92 29.14 -18.68 -12.69
CA SER A 92 27.67 -18.81 -12.72
C SER A 92 27.00 -17.47 -12.45
N LEU A 93 25.75 -17.32 -12.92
CA LEU A 93 25.01 -16.09 -12.66
C LEU A 93 24.74 -15.93 -11.16
N GLU A 94 24.41 -17.03 -10.47
CA GLU A 94 24.33 -17.10 -9.02
C GLU A 94 25.58 -16.54 -8.33
N SER A 95 26.79 -16.89 -8.78
CA SER A 95 28.04 -16.43 -8.13
C SER A 95 28.20 -14.91 -8.25
N ILE A 96 27.89 -14.34 -9.41
CA ILE A 96 27.93 -12.89 -9.66
C ILE A 96 26.85 -12.19 -8.81
N VAL A 97 25.63 -12.71 -8.80
CA VAL A 97 24.49 -12.18 -8.04
C VAL A 97 24.73 -12.27 -6.52
N ARG A 98 25.36 -13.35 -6.04
CA ARG A 98 25.74 -13.55 -4.63
C ARG A 98 26.80 -12.56 -4.20
N GLN A 99 27.86 -12.37 -4.98
CA GLN A 99 28.89 -11.36 -4.69
C GLN A 99 28.30 -9.93 -4.68
N ALA A 100 27.40 -9.62 -5.62
CA ALA A 100 26.71 -8.34 -5.68
C ALA A 100 25.79 -8.11 -4.46
N PHE A 101 25.05 -9.14 -4.04
CA PHE A 101 24.20 -9.10 -2.84
C PHE A 101 25.01 -8.87 -1.56
N GLU A 102 26.12 -9.61 -1.38
CA GLU A 102 27.02 -9.47 -0.23
C GLU A 102 27.69 -8.09 -0.18
N LYS A 103 27.97 -7.47 -1.34
CA LYS A 103 28.48 -6.10 -1.47
C LYS A 103 27.41 -5.00 -1.31
N GLY A 104 26.12 -5.36 -1.29
CA GLY A 104 25.00 -4.39 -1.22
C GLY A 104 24.77 -3.58 -2.51
N VAL A 105 25.12 -4.17 -3.66
CA VAL A 105 24.91 -3.61 -5.02
C VAL A 105 23.40 -3.54 -5.33
N SER A 106 22.95 -2.50 -6.05
CA SER A 106 21.54 -2.37 -6.44
C SER A 106 21.22 -3.06 -7.76
N ASP A 107 22.09 -2.88 -8.76
CA ASP A 107 21.88 -3.38 -10.13
C ASP A 107 23.19 -3.99 -10.66
N ILE A 108 23.09 -5.10 -11.39
CA ILE A 108 24.20 -5.77 -12.09
C ILE A 108 23.95 -5.60 -13.59
N HIS A 109 24.98 -5.19 -14.33
CA HIS A 109 24.95 -5.01 -15.77
C HIS A 109 25.86 -6.05 -16.45
N LEU A 110 25.30 -6.81 -17.40
CA LEU A 110 25.94 -7.94 -18.07
C LEU A 110 25.67 -7.85 -19.59
N GLY A 111 26.68 -8.07 -20.42
CA GLY A 111 26.52 -8.01 -21.88
C GLY A 111 27.61 -8.81 -22.60
N VAL A 112 27.25 -9.46 -23.70
CA VAL A 112 28.22 -10.16 -24.56
C VAL A 112 29.28 -9.16 -25.07
N GLY A 113 30.55 -9.53 -24.96
CA GLY A 113 31.67 -8.64 -25.31
C GLY A 113 32.03 -7.61 -24.23
N GLU A 114 31.31 -7.57 -23.10
CA GLU A 114 31.59 -6.68 -21.97
C GLU A 114 32.05 -7.43 -20.71
N THR A 115 32.85 -6.76 -19.86
CA THR A 115 33.06 -7.20 -18.48
C THR A 115 31.82 -6.86 -17.63
N PRO A 116 31.38 -7.77 -16.73
CA PRO A 116 30.33 -7.48 -15.76
C PRO A 116 30.60 -6.19 -14.95
N ARG A 117 29.54 -5.41 -14.68
CA ARG A 117 29.62 -4.17 -13.90
C ARG A 117 28.54 -4.13 -12.82
N PHE A 118 28.85 -3.51 -11.70
CA PHE A 118 27.94 -3.33 -10.56
C PHE A 118 27.54 -1.86 -10.43
N ARG A 119 26.30 -1.62 -10.02
CA ARG A 119 25.82 -0.30 -9.61
C ARG A 119 25.79 -0.20 -8.09
N SER A 120 26.69 0.60 -7.54
CA SER A 120 26.80 0.85 -6.11
C SER A 120 26.35 2.28 -5.82
N ARG A 121 25.28 2.45 -5.04
CA ARG A 121 24.75 3.75 -4.60
C ARG A 121 24.39 4.75 -5.74
N GLY A 122 24.34 4.28 -6.99
CA GLY A 122 24.08 5.05 -8.20
C GLY A 122 25.25 5.05 -9.20
N GLU A 123 26.48 4.89 -8.70
CA GLU A 123 27.74 4.87 -9.47
C GLU A 123 27.99 3.50 -10.10
N MET A 124 28.74 3.47 -11.22
CA MET A 124 29.01 2.25 -12.00
C MET A 124 30.45 1.79 -11.81
N GLU A 125 30.61 0.64 -11.15
CA GLU A 125 31.89 0.02 -10.82
C GLU A 125 32.18 -1.16 -11.78
N PRO A 126 33.35 -1.24 -12.43
CA PRO A 126 33.77 -2.44 -13.14
C PRO A 126 34.12 -3.56 -12.14
N THR A 127 33.91 -4.81 -12.55
CA THR A 127 34.33 -5.98 -11.75
C THR A 127 35.62 -6.61 -12.29
N GLU A 128 36.18 -7.54 -11.52
CA GLU A 128 37.32 -8.39 -11.92
C GLU A 128 36.90 -9.62 -12.73
N TYR A 129 35.60 -9.78 -13.05
CA TYR A 129 35.13 -10.88 -13.89
C TYR A 129 35.63 -10.72 -15.35
N PRO A 130 35.90 -11.84 -16.05
CA PRO A 130 36.32 -11.81 -17.45
C PRO A 130 35.25 -11.21 -18.37
N VAL A 131 35.64 -10.91 -19.61
CA VAL A 131 34.70 -10.52 -20.67
C VAL A 131 33.71 -11.66 -20.91
N THR A 132 32.43 -11.31 -20.97
CA THR A 132 31.34 -12.26 -21.19
C THR A 132 31.36 -12.75 -22.64
N ASP A 133 31.52 -14.05 -22.84
CA ASP A 133 31.34 -14.67 -24.16
C ASP A 133 29.89 -15.11 -24.39
N ASN A 134 29.55 -15.37 -25.66
CA ASN A 134 28.19 -15.69 -26.08
C ASN A 134 27.71 -17.05 -25.52
N ALA A 135 28.61 -18.00 -25.24
CA ALA A 135 28.25 -19.29 -24.64
C ALA A 135 27.89 -19.12 -23.15
N THR A 136 28.68 -18.34 -22.43
CA THR A 136 28.46 -17.96 -21.02
C THR A 136 27.13 -17.24 -20.85
N PHE A 137 26.84 -16.24 -21.69
CA PHE A 137 25.56 -15.53 -21.65
C PHE A 137 24.37 -16.48 -21.93
N ASN A 138 24.50 -17.41 -22.87
CA ASN A 138 23.47 -18.43 -23.13
C ASN A 138 23.32 -19.44 -21.98
N CYS A 139 24.34 -19.66 -21.13
CA CYS A 139 24.20 -20.42 -19.89
C CYS A 139 23.45 -19.60 -18.82
N TRP A 140 23.81 -18.33 -18.63
CA TRP A 140 23.11 -17.42 -17.71
C TRP A 140 21.61 -17.29 -18.05
N LEU A 141 21.24 -17.14 -19.33
CA LEU A 141 19.84 -17.14 -19.76
C LEU A 141 19.09 -18.39 -19.29
N LYS A 142 19.67 -19.59 -19.47
CA LYS A 142 19.04 -20.87 -19.07
C LYS A 142 19.01 -21.10 -17.56
N GLU A 143 19.93 -20.47 -16.84
CA GLU A 143 19.98 -20.49 -15.37
C GLU A 143 18.72 -19.79 -14.80
N VAL A 144 18.32 -18.65 -15.36
CA VAL A 144 17.24 -17.80 -14.81
C VAL A 144 15.92 -17.75 -15.59
N MET A 145 15.87 -18.23 -16.84
CA MET A 145 14.66 -18.29 -17.68
C MET A 145 14.29 -19.73 -18.07
N THR A 146 13.08 -19.92 -18.60
CA THR A 146 12.63 -21.16 -19.26
C THR A 146 12.90 -21.13 -20.76
N ASP A 147 12.91 -22.30 -21.42
CA ASP A 147 13.06 -22.41 -22.88
C ASP A 147 11.91 -21.77 -23.68
N GLU A 148 10.80 -21.41 -23.02
CA GLU A 148 9.69 -20.64 -23.59
C GLU A 148 9.99 -19.14 -23.52
N GLU A 149 10.46 -18.63 -22.39
CA GLU A 149 10.85 -17.23 -22.21
C GLU A 149 12.09 -16.89 -23.06
N ILE A 150 13.04 -17.81 -23.20
CA ILE A 150 14.22 -17.65 -24.08
C ILE A 150 13.82 -17.63 -25.56
N ARG A 151 12.74 -18.33 -25.95
CA ARG A 151 12.19 -18.24 -27.31
C ARG A 151 11.53 -16.89 -27.55
N ARG A 152 10.67 -16.42 -26.63
CA ARG A 152 10.06 -15.09 -26.72
C ARG A 152 11.10 -13.97 -26.75
N PHE A 153 12.11 -14.00 -25.88
CA PHE A 153 13.23 -13.05 -25.94
C PHE A 153 13.92 -13.01 -27.32
N ARG A 154 14.03 -14.16 -28.02
CA ARG A 154 14.62 -14.24 -29.37
C ARG A 154 13.67 -13.85 -30.49
N GLU A 155 12.37 -13.70 -30.21
CA GLU A 155 11.33 -13.30 -31.15
C GLU A 155 10.99 -11.80 -30.98
N ASP A 156 10.83 -11.34 -29.73
CA ASP A 156 10.48 -9.98 -29.33
C ASP A 156 11.70 -9.06 -29.12
N LEU A 157 12.93 -9.62 -29.03
CA LEU A 157 14.22 -8.96 -28.71
C LEU A 157 14.32 -8.30 -27.33
N GLU A 158 13.26 -8.33 -26.53
CA GLU A 158 13.17 -7.81 -25.17
C GLU A 158 12.50 -8.82 -24.23
N PHE A 159 12.83 -8.81 -22.93
CA PHE A 159 12.16 -9.58 -21.90
C PHE A 159 12.27 -8.92 -20.52
N ASP A 160 11.15 -8.82 -19.81
CA ASP A 160 11.08 -8.40 -18.40
C ASP A 160 10.48 -9.53 -17.56
N GLY A 161 11.10 -9.83 -16.41
CA GLY A 161 10.67 -10.91 -15.52
C GLY A 161 11.42 -10.91 -14.19
N ALA A 162 11.35 -12.02 -13.46
CA ALA A 162 12.07 -12.16 -12.18
C ALA A 162 12.42 -13.63 -11.87
N THR A 163 13.50 -13.83 -11.11
CA THR A 163 13.93 -15.13 -10.60
C THR A 163 14.21 -15.08 -9.09
N GLN A 164 14.24 -16.24 -8.44
CA GLN A 164 14.40 -16.39 -7.00
C GLN A 164 15.65 -17.24 -6.68
N TYR A 165 16.70 -16.59 -6.20
CA TYR A 165 17.80 -17.26 -5.51
C TYR A 165 17.42 -17.44 -4.02
N GLU A 166 18.12 -18.33 -3.29
CA GLU A 166 17.84 -18.55 -1.87
C GLU A 166 18.03 -17.29 -1.00
N PHE A 167 18.99 -16.45 -1.38
CA PHE A 167 19.43 -15.27 -0.63
C PHE A 167 18.80 -13.95 -1.11
N SER A 168 18.25 -13.90 -2.32
CA SER A 168 17.59 -12.71 -2.88
C SER A 168 16.69 -13.05 -4.07
N ARG A 169 15.63 -12.26 -4.26
CA ARG A 169 14.89 -12.21 -5.53
C ARG A 169 15.56 -11.20 -6.45
N VAL A 170 15.57 -11.48 -7.74
CA VAL A 170 16.16 -10.61 -8.75
C VAL A 170 15.13 -10.30 -9.83
N ARG A 171 14.88 -9.02 -10.12
CA ARG A 171 14.21 -8.62 -11.37
C ARG A 171 15.22 -8.70 -12.50
N ILE A 172 14.79 -9.29 -13.62
CA ILE A 172 15.57 -9.49 -14.83
C ILE A 172 14.96 -8.60 -15.91
N ASN A 173 15.78 -7.81 -16.58
CA ASN A 173 15.46 -7.22 -17.87
C ASN A 173 16.55 -7.67 -18.87
N VAL A 174 16.15 -8.22 -20.02
CA VAL A 174 17.05 -8.73 -21.09
C VAL A 174 16.69 -8.04 -22.39
N PHE A 175 17.68 -7.65 -23.18
CA PHE A 175 17.51 -6.98 -24.46
C PHE A 175 18.69 -7.32 -25.40
N ASP A 176 18.50 -7.19 -26.70
CA ASP A 176 19.60 -7.30 -27.67
C ASP A 176 20.38 -5.99 -27.84
N SER A 177 21.66 -6.06 -28.22
CA SER A 177 22.54 -4.88 -28.33
C SER A 177 23.58 -5.03 -29.45
N LEU A 178 24.36 -3.97 -29.71
CA LEU A 178 25.36 -3.94 -30.79
C LEU A 178 26.43 -5.04 -30.69
N LEU A 179 26.75 -5.53 -29.49
CA LEU A 179 27.71 -6.61 -29.26
C LEU A 179 27.03 -7.99 -29.09
N GLY A 180 25.71 -8.06 -29.29
CA GLY A 180 24.86 -9.18 -28.93
C GLY A 180 24.09 -8.92 -27.62
N PRO A 181 23.47 -9.96 -27.04
CA PRO A 181 22.49 -9.78 -25.98
C PRO A 181 23.10 -9.32 -24.65
N ALA A 182 22.30 -8.59 -23.89
CA ALA A 182 22.62 -8.02 -22.59
C ALA A 182 21.47 -8.23 -21.59
N MET A 183 21.79 -8.19 -20.30
CA MET A 183 20.80 -8.19 -19.22
C MET A 183 21.19 -7.26 -18.08
N VAL A 184 20.17 -6.70 -17.45
CA VAL A 184 20.28 -5.94 -16.20
C VAL A 184 19.49 -6.67 -15.12
N LEU A 185 20.16 -6.94 -14.01
CA LEU A 185 19.61 -7.65 -12.85
C LEU A 185 19.49 -6.68 -11.67
N ARG A 186 18.28 -6.43 -11.17
CA ARG A 186 18.07 -5.65 -9.94
C ARG A 186 17.89 -6.58 -8.76
N ILE A 187 18.72 -6.39 -7.73
CA ILE A 187 18.65 -7.14 -6.47
C ILE A 187 17.48 -6.60 -5.64
N ILE A 188 16.53 -7.45 -5.29
CA ILE A 188 15.38 -7.12 -4.45
C ILE A 188 15.73 -7.48 -2.99
N PRO A 189 15.73 -6.52 -2.04
CA PRO A 189 16.07 -6.78 -0.65
C PRO A 189 15.06 -7.70 0.06
N LEU A 190 15.54 -8.77 0.70
CA LEU A 190 14.68 -9.63 1.53
C LEU A 190 14.40 -9.03 2.92
N LYS A 191 15.26 -8.14 3.46
CA LYS A 191 15.01 -7.51 4.76
C LYS A 191 13.99 -6.37 4.62
N ILE A 192 12.75 -6.66 5.01
CA ILE A 192 11.76 -5.66 5.38
C ILE A 192 12.20 -5.05 6.73
N LEU A 193 12.16 -3.72 6.85
CA LEU A 193 12.42 -2.99 8.10
C LEU A 193 11.10 -2.83 8.87
N THR A 194 11.14 -2.85 10.20
CA THR A 194 9.92 -2.61 11.00
C THR A 194 9.49 -1.15 11.00
N LEU A 195 8.24 -0.88 11.40
CA LEU A 195 7.72 0.48 11.59
C LEU A 195 8.63 1.31 12.53
N GLU A 196 9.13 0.66 13.58
CA GLU A 196 10.03 1.24 14.58
C GLU A 196 11.45 1.45 14.05
N GLU A 197 12.02 0.52 13.27
CA GLU A 197 13.33 0.71 12.60
C GLU A 197 13.29 1.88 11.60
N LEU A 198 12.17 2.05 10.89
CA LEU A 198 11.94 3.16 9.97
C LEU A 198 11.59 4.49 10.69
N ARG A 199 11.30 4.45 12.00
CA ARG A 199 10.75 5.56 12.80
C ARG A 199 9.49 6.18 12.19
N LEU A 200 8.57 5.34 11.73
CA LEU A 200 7.29 5.80 11.20
C LEU A 200 6.34 6.24 12.34
N PRO A 201 5.48 7.26 12.13
CA PRO A 201 4.51 7.71 13.13
C PRO A 201 3.60 6.58 13.62
N ALA A 202 3.30 6.56 14.92
CA ALA A 202 2.55 5.47 15.57
C ALA A 202 1.19 5.17 14.90
N ILE A 203 0.52 6.20 14.40
CA ILE A 203 -0.75 6.11 13.67
C ILE A 203 -0.71 5.15 12.47
N LEU A 204 0.45 4.91 11.82
CA LEU A 204 0.60 3.90 10.77
C LEU A 204 0.40 2.46 11.29
N LYS A 205 0.72 2.21 12.57
CA LYS A 205 0.46 0.96 13.27
C LYS A 205 -1.02 0.83 13.60
N ASP A 206 -1.65 1.93 14.02
CA ASP A 206 -3.05 1.97 14.46
C ASP A 206 -4.01 1.77 13.27
N VAL A 207 -3.77 2.41 12.11
CA VAL A 207 -4.61 2.19 10.91
C VAL A 207 -4.59 0.74 10.41
N CYS A 208 -3.53 -0.04 10.70
CA CYS A 208 -3.49 -1.46 10.36
C CYS A 208 -4.54 -2.29 11.12
N HIS A 209 -5.00 -1.85 12.30
CA HIS A 209 -6.02 -2.57 13.10
C HIS A 209 -7.44 -2.41 12.56
N TYR A 210 -7.69 -1.47 11.64
CA TYR A 210 -9.01 -1.30 11.03
C TYR A 210 -9.45 -2.61 10.35
N HIS A 211 -10.73 -2.96 10.51
CA HIS A 211 -11.29 -4.16 9.89
C HIS A 211 -11.59 -3.98 8.41
N LYS A 212 -11.96 -2.76 8.00
CA LYS A 212 -12.25 -2.41 6.61
C LYS A 212 -11.96 -0.94 6.32
N GLY A 213 -11.95 -0.60 5.04
CA GLY A 213 -11.80 0.77 4.54
C GLY A 213 -10.56 0.92 3.66
N LEU A 214 -10.27 2.14 3.22
CA LEU A 214 -9.22 2.47 2.26
C LEU A 214 -8.10 3.29 2.93
N ILE A 215 -6.89 2.75 2.94
CA ILE A 215 -5.66 3.44 3.35
C ILE A 215 -4.87 3.80 2.09
N LEU A 216 -4.52 5.07 1.94
CA LEU A 216 -3.74 5.55 0.80
C LEU A 216 -2.33 5.92 1.24
N VAL A 217 -1.31 5.29 0.65
CA VAL A 217 0.10 5.66 0.86
C VAL A 217 0.61 6.37 -0.38
N THR A 218 0.92 7.66 -0.28
CA THR A 218 1.23 8.51 -1.44
C THR A 218 2.60 9.17 -1.33
N GLY A 219 3.05 9.78 -2.43
CA GLY A 219 4.36 10.38 -2.58
C GLY A 219 4.95 10.17 -3.98
N PRO A 220 5.99 10.93 -4.36
CA PRO A 220 6.67 10.75 -5.64
C PRO A 220 7.39 9.39 -5.74
N THR A 221 7.95 9.10 -6.91
CA THR A 221 8.84 7.93 -7.09
C THR A 221 10.07 8.08 -6.18
N GLY A 222 10.49 7.00 -5.53
CA GLY A 222 11.63 7.02 -4.59
C GLY A 222 11.34 7.58 -3.21
N SER A 223 10.10 7.99 -2.87
CA SER A 223 9.77 8.51 -1.53
C SER A 223 9.65 7.46 -0.41
N GLY A 224 9.85 6.19 -0.73
CA GLY A 224 9.80 5.08 0.25
C GLY A 224 8.42 4.45 0.45
N LYS A 225 7.39 4.79 -0.35
CA LYS A 225 6.03 4.22 -0.28
C LYS A 225 6.01 2.70 -0.06
N SER A 226 6.67 1.96 -0.95
CA SER A 226 6.73 0.49 -0.92
C SER A 226 7.39 -0.06 0.34
N THR A 227 8.39 0.65 0.89
CA THR A 227 9.08 0.28 2.13
C THR A 227 8.17 0.47 3.35
N SER A 228 7.45 1.59 3.43
CA SER A 228 6.47 1.84 4.51
C SER A 228 5.28 0.89 4.42
N MET A 229 4.76 0.61 3.22
CA MET A 229 3.72 -0.40 3.02
C MET A 229 4.22 -1.81 3.42
N ALA A 230 5.43 -2.21 3.03
CA ALA A 230 5.98 -3.51 3.41
C ALA A 230 6.13 -3.62 4.94
N ALA A 231 6.52 -2.56 5.64
CA ALA A 231 6.56 -2.55 7.11
C ALA A 231 5.15 -2.70 7.73
N MET A 232 4.12 -2.07 7.16
CA MET A 232 2.71 -2.23 7.58
C MET A 232 2.16 -3.64 7.29
N ILE A 233 2.48 -4.21 6.12
CA ILE A 233 2.09 -5.57 5.75
C ILE A 233 2.80 -6.60 6.63
N ASP A 234 4.10 -6.43 6.92
CA ASP A 234 4.83 -7.37 7.78
C ASP A 234 4.41 -7.29 9.25
N TYR A 235 4.01 -6.10 9.72
CA TYR A 235 3.35 -5.94 11.03
C TYR A 235 2.05 -6.75 11.11
N MET A 236 1.13 -6.57 10.16
CA MET A 236 -0.10 -7.36 10.10
C MET A 236 0.19 -8.87 9.95
N ASN A 237 1.14 -9.24 9.10
CA ASN A 237 1.55 -10.62 8.85
C ASN A 237 2.07 -11.33 10.11
N LYS A 238 2.81 -10.61 10.95
CA LYS A 238 3.39 -11.10 12.19
C LYS A 238 2.35 -11.18 13.32
N ASP A 239 1.62 -10.08 13.53
CA ASP A 239 0.86 -9.88 14.78
C ASP A 239 -0.66 -10.10 14.61
N MET A 240 -1.18 -10.22 13.39
CA MET A 240 -2.59 -10.50 13.08
C MET A 240 -2.76 -11.84 12.33
N ALA A 241 -3.92 -12.47 12.51
CA ALA A 241 -4.34 -13.64 11.72
C ALA A 241 -5.34 -13.17 10.66
N ARG A 242 -4.84 -12.95 9.44
CA ARG A 242 -5.58 -12.42 8.28
C ARG A 242 -5.18 -13.17 7.00
N HIS A 243 -5.97 -13.05 5.94
CA HIS A 243 -5.53 -13.34 4.58
C HIS A 243 -5.22 -12.02 3.86
N ILE A 244 -3.97 -11.88 3.42
CA ILE A 244 -3.43 -10.67 2.78
C ILE A 244 -3.11 -11.00 1.32
N ILE A 245 -3.77 -10.33 0.39
CA ILE A 245 -3.48 -10.43 -1.04
C ILE A 245 -2.83 -9.13 -1.52
N THR A 246 -1.67 -9.21 -2.18
CA THR A 246 -1.05 -8.06 -2.85
C THR A 246 -1.10 -8.21 -4.36
N ILE A 247 -1.25 -7.09 -5.05
CA ILE A 247 -1.22 -6.98 -6.52
C ILE A 247 -0.23 -5.86 -6.84
N GLU A 248 0.92 -6.19 -7.43
CA GLU A 248 2.09 -5.30 -7.54
C GLU A 248 2.69 -5.34 -8.95
N ASP A 249 3.47 -4.33 -9.34
CA ASP A 249 4.02 -4.15 -10.69
C ASP A 249 5.36 -3.37 -10.68
N PRO A 250 6.50 -4.03 -10.39
CA PRO A 250 6.65 -5.41 -9.92
C PRO A 250 6.40 -5.52 -8.40
N ILE A 251 6.53 -6.72 -7.84
CA ILE A 251 6.61 -6.94 -6.39
C ILE A 251 7.97 -6.44 -5.87
N GLU A 252 7.95 -5.48 -4.93
CA GLU A 252 9.16 -4.82 -4.42
C GLU A 252 9.69 -5.45 -3.11
N PHE A 253 8.87 -6.20 -2.37
CA PHE A 253 9.24 -6.88 -1.12
C PHE A 253 8.57 -8.26 -1.02
N ILE A 254 9.25 -9.25 -0.43
CA ILE A 254 8.68 -10.61 -0.27
C ILE A 254 8.20 -10.83 1.17
N HIS A 255 6.93 -11.11 1.31
CA HIS A 255 6.29 -11.46 2.58
C HIS A 255 6.09 -12.98 2.69
N GLN A 256 7.00 -13.64 3.40
CA GLN A 256 6.75 -15.02 3.86
C GLN A 256 5.56 -15.02 4.82
N SER A 257 4.61 -15.93 4.61
CA SER A 257 3.42 -16.06 5.49
C SER A 257 3.84 -16.45 6.91
N ARG A 258 3.29 -15.79 7.93
CA ARG A 258 3.57 -16.06 9.35
C ARG A 258 2.29 -16.39 10.11
N LYS A 259 1.69 -15.40 10.78
CA LYS A 259 0.40 -15.51 11.45
C LYS A 259 -0.75 -15.19 10.50
N SER A 260 -0.51 -14.32 9.52
CA SER A 260 -1.35 -14.18 8.33
C SER A 260 -0.88 -15.09 7.19
N LEU A 261 -1.82 -15.47 6.35
CA LEU A 261 -1.54 -16.01 5.02
C LEU A 261 -1.29 -14.83 4.06
N VAL A 262 -0.19 -14.86 3.31
CA VAL A 262 0.13 -13.81 2.33
C VAL A 262 0.25 -14.38 0.92
N LYS A 263 -0.40 -13.73 -0.05
CA LYS A 263 -0.39 -14.09 -1.48
C LYS A 263 -0.07 -12.87 -2.33
N GLN A 264 1.12 -12.85 -2.92
CA GLN A 264 1.56 -11.74 -3.76
C GLN A 264 1.39 -12.06 -5.25
N ARG A 265 0.89 -11.10 -6.04
CA ARG A 265 0.56 -11.27 -7.45
C ARG A 265 1.19 -10.16 -8.28
N GLU A 266 2.20 -10.52 -9.06
CA GLU A 266 2.83 -9.58 -9.99
C GLU A 266 2.01 -9.41 -11.29
N VAL A 267 1.82 -8.18 -11.74
CA VAL A 267 1.26 -7.88 -13.06
C VAL A 267 2.26 -8.29 -14.16
N GLY A 268 1.76 -8.63 -15.35
CA GLY A 268 2.53 -9.30 -16.40
C GLY A 268 2.65 -10.82 -16.16
N MET A 269 3.22 -11.20 -15.00
CA MET A 269 3.62 -12.58 -14.65
C MET A 269 2.49 -13.43 -14.04
N HIS A 270 1.88 -12.97 -12.92
CA HIS A 270 0.84 -13.70 -12.19
C HIS A 270 -0.59 -13.23 -12.52
N THR A 271 -0.73 -12.05 -13.11
CA THR A 271 -1.98 -11.51 -13.68
C THR A 271 -1.67 -10.67 -14.92
N ARG A 272 -2.63 -10.53 -15.84
CA ARG A 272 -2.46 -9.67 -17.02
C ARG A 272 -2.75 -8.18 -16.75
N LYS A 273 -3.53 -7.85 -15.71
CA LYS A 273 -3.89 -6.48 -15.32
C LYS A 273 -4.24 -6.38 -13.82
N PHE A 274 -4.11 -5.17 -13.26
CA PHE A 274 -4.57 -4.82 -11.91
C PHE A 274 -6.07 -5.07 -11.73
N ASP A 275 -6.91 -4.49 -12.61
CA ASP A 275 -8.38 -4.57 -12.52
C ASP A 275 -8.86 -6.03 -12.40
N ARG A 276 -8.32 -6.93 -13.23
CA ARG A 276 -8.69 -8.35 -13.28
C ARG A 276 -8.23 -9.11 -12.05
N ALA A 277 -7.05 -8.80 -11.50
CA ALA A 277 -6.60 -9.40 -10.25
C ALA A 277 -7.43 -8.91 -9.07
N LEU A 278 -7.76 -7.62 -9.01
CA LEU A 278 -8.56 -7.04 -7.93
C LEU A 278 -10.00 -7.56 -7.95
N LYS A 279 -10.62 -7.66 -9.14
CA LYS A 279 -11.94 -8.29 -9.35
C LYS A 279 -11.94 -9.79 -8.98
N ALA A 280 -10.80 -10.48 -9.05
CA ALA A 280 -10.65 -11.88 -8.64
C ALA A 280 -10.38 -12.03 -7.14
N ALA A 281 -9.53 -11.17 -6.56
CA ALA A 281 -9.19 -11.15 -5.13
C ALA A 281 -10.44 -11.07 -4.23
N LEU A 282 -11.48 -10.35 -4.65
CA LEU A 282 -12.78 -10.28 -3.95
C LEU A 282 -13.58 -11.61 -3.93
N ARG A 283 -13.01 -12.72 -4.42
CA ARG A 283 -13.51 -14.10 -4.32
C ARG A 283 -12.45 -15.08 -3.82
N GLU A 284 -11.29 -14.57 -3.42
CA GLU A 284 -10.15 -15.34 -2.91
C GLU A 284 -10.09 -15.29 -1.37
N ASP A 285 -11.18 -14.86 -0.71
CA ASP A 285 -11.36 -14.75 0.75
C ASP A 285 -10.29 -13.91 1.50
N PRO A 286 -10.01 -12.65 1.11
CA PRO A 286 -9.05 -11.78 1.79
C PRO A 286 -9.67 -10.94 2.93
N ASP A 287 -8.89 -10.68 3.97
CA ASP A 287 -9.15 -9.56 4.89
C ASP A 287 -8.51 -8.25 4.38
N VAL A 288 -7.32 -8.36 3.77
CA VAL A 288 -6.50 -7.22 3.33
C VAL A 288 -6.16 -7.35 1.86
N ILE A 289 -6.32 -6.26 1.10
CA ILE A 289 -5.92 -6.19 -0.31
C ILE A 289 -4.98 -5.00 -0.52
N LEU A 290 -3.73 -5.26 -0.92
CA LEU A 290 -2.79 -4.22 -1.35
C LEU A 290 -2.80 -4.07 -2.88
N ILE A 291 -2.92 -2.85 -3.35
CA ILE A 291 -2.89 -2.46 -4.77
C ILE A 291 -1.67 -1.56 -4.99
N GLY A 292 -0.65 -2.07 -5.69
CA GLY A 292 0.65 -1.42 -5.85
C GLY A 292 0.55 0.02 -6.37
N GLU A 293 -0.33 0.30 -7.32
CA GLU A 293 -0.67 1.66 -7.76
C GLU A 293 -2.11 1.73 -8.28
N MET A 294 -2.81 2.84 -8.02
CA MET A 294 -4.15 3.11 -8.54
C MET A 294 -4.12 4.20 -9.62
N ARG A 295 -3.78 3.80 -10.85
CA ARG A 295 -3.67 4.70 -12.01
C ARG A 295 -5.00 5.10 -12.63
N ASP A 296 -5.97 4.19 -12.63
CA ASP A 296 -7.17 4.27 -13.44
C ASP A 296 -8.49 4.19 -12.65
N ARG A 297 -9.57 4.68 -13.30
CA ARG A 297 -10.92 4.75 -12.74
C ARG A 297 -11.53 3.38 -12.43
N GLU A 298 -11.14 2.32 -13.13
CA GLU A 298 -11.70 0.97 -12.88
C GLU A 298 -11.09 0.34 -11.62
N THR A 299 -9.78 0.48 -11.45
CA THR A 299 -9.04 0.04 -10.27
C THR A 299 -9.53 0.78 -9.03
N VAL A 300 -9.65 2.12 -9.09
CA VAL A 300 -10.20 2.95 -8.00
C VAL A 300 -11.65 2.57 -7.67
N ASN A 301 -12.53 2.42 -8.69
CA ASN A 301 -13.92 2.00 -8.48
C ASN A 301 -14.04 0.63 -7.82
N THR A 302 -13.09 -0.29 -8.07
CA THR A 302 -13.09 -1.63 -7.47
C THR A 302 -12.52 -1.60 -6.05
N ALA A 303 -11.48 -0.78 -5.82
CA ALA A 303 -10.89 -0.54 -4.50
C ALA A 303 -11.89 0.09 -3.50
N LEU A 304 -12.62 1.13 -3.90
CA LEU A 304 -13.63 1.78 -3.07
C LEU A 304 -14.77 0.81 -2.71
N LYS A 305 -15.23 0.00 -3.66
CA LYS A 305 -16.25 -1.04 -3.41
C LYS A 305 -15.74 -2.08 -2.42
N ALA A 306 -14.50 -2.56 -2.57
CA ALA A 306 -13.88 -3.52 -1.66
C ALA A 306 -13.79 -2.97 -0.22
N ALA A 307 -13.35 -1.71 -0.08
CA ALA A 307 -13.28 -1.00 1.19
C ALA A 307 -14.65 -0.84 1.87
N GLN A 308 -15.70 -0.51 1.10
CA GLN A 308 -17.07 -0.45 1.60
C GLN A 308 -17.60 -1.84 2.02
N THR A 309 -17.33 -2.89 1.24
CA THR A 309 -17.91 -4.24 1.43
C THR A 309 -17.27 -5.11 2.50
N GLY A 310 -16.22 -4.64 3.19
CA GLY A 310 -15.69 -5.34 4.37
C GLY A 310 -14.17 -5.59 4.40
N HIS A 311 -13.44 -5.20 3.35
CA HIS A 311 -12.02 -5.46 3.22
C HIS A 311 -11.20 -4.23 3.67
N LEU A 312 -10.00 -4.45 4.23
CA LEU A 312 -9.01 -3.39 4.40
C LEU A 312 -8.19 -3.27 3.10
N VAL A 313 -8.36 -2.16 2.38
CA VAL A 313 -7.69 -1.91 1.11
C VAL A 313 -6.56 -0.93 1.31
N MET A 314 -5.36 -1.29 0.87
CA MET A 314 -4.20 -0.39 0.81
C MET A 314 -3.89 -0.08 -0.65
N GLY A 315 -3.61 1.18 -0.99
CA GLY A 315 -3.25 1.55 -2.36
C GLY A 315 -2.31 2.75 -2.46
N THR A 316 -1.54 2.86 -3.54
CA THR A 316 -0.66 4.02 -3.77
C THR A 316 -1.11 4.95 -4.91
N LEU A 317 -0.76 6.23 -4.76
CA LEU A 317 -0.85 7.27 -5.78
C LEU A 317 0.41 8.15 -5.74
N HIS A 318 0.66 8.89 -6.83
CA HIS A 318 1.84 9.74 -7.01
C HIS A 318 1.61 11.23 -6.65
N THR A 319 0.74 11.49 -5.67
CA THR A 319 0.48 12.81 -5.07
C THR A 319 1.42 13.12 -3.90
N ASN A 320 1.60 14.39 -3.54
CA ASN A 320 2.53 14.85 -2.50
C ASN A 320 1.86 15.46 -1.26
N SER A 321 0.53 15.42 -1.16
CA SER A 321 -0.22 15.82 0.03
C SER A 321 -1.44 14.91 0.21
N ALA A 322 -1.86 14.74 1.46
CA ALA A 322 -3.04 13.98 1.85
C ALA A 322 -4.32 14.54 1.20
N VAL A 323 -4.56 15.84 1.30
CA VAL A 323 -5.77 16.48 0.76
C VAL A 323 -5.81 16.41 -0.77
N LYS A 324 -4.68 16.73 -1.41
CA LYS A 324 -4.51 16.68 -2.88
C LYS A 324 -4.63 15.26 -3.46
N THR A 325 -4.51 14.23 -2.62
CA THR A 325 -4.81 12.84 -3.01
C THR A 325 -6.30 12.63 -3.24
N ILE A 326 -7.17 13.20 -2.40
CA ILE A 326 -8.63 13.12 -2.53
C ILE A 326 -9.07 13.84 -3.81
N GLU A 327 -8.56 15.05 -4.04
CA GLU A 327 -8.78 15.80 -5.29
C GLU A 327 -8.32 15.02 -6.52
N ARG A 328 -7.11 14.42 -6.47
CA ARG A 328 -6.57 13.63 -7.59
C ARG A 328 -7.45 12.43 -7.94
N ILE A 329 -8.06 11.78 -6.94
CA ILE A 329 -9.00 10.67 -7.17
C ILE A 329 -10.27 11.20 -7.82
N LEU A 330 -10.85 12.30 -7.34
CA LEU A 330 -12.06 12.90 -7.92
C LEU A 330 -11.85 13.39 -9.36
N ASN A 331 -10.64 13.86 -9.68
CA ASN A 331 -10.25 14.27 -11.04
C ASN A 331 -10.06 13.08 -12.01
N LEU A 332 -10.32 11.83 -11.61
CA LEU A 332 -10.51 10.68 -12.51
C LEU A 332 -11.96 10.58 -13.05
N TYR A 333 -12.87 11.44 -12.59
CA TYR A 333 -14.31 11.39 -12.84
C TYR A 333 -14.82 12.70 -13.43
N ASN A 334 -15.88 12.61 -14.24
CA ASN A 334 -16.53 13.80 -14.80
C ASN A 334 -17.21 14.63 -13.69
N PRO A 335 -17.41 15.95 -13.84
CA PRO A 335 -17.99 16.80 -12.78
C PRO A 335 -19.32 16.29 -12.20
N GLU A 336 -20.17 15.69 -13.03
CA GLU A 336 -21.44 15.06 -12.64
C GLU A 336 -21.24 13.83 -11.73
N GLU A 337 -20.18 13.05 -11.98
CA GLU A 337 -19.82 11.87 -11.20
C GLU A 337 -19.11 12.24 -9.87
N GLN A 338 -18.49 13.42 -9.77
CA GLN A 338 -17.71 13.79 -8.59
C GLN A 338 -18.54 13.90 -7.30
N ALA A 339 -19.81 14.30 -7.37
CA ALA A 339 -20.68 14.40 -6.20
C ALA A 339 -20.92 13.04 -5.51
N PRO A 340 -21.44 11.98 -6.19
CA PRO A 340 -21.53 10.66 -5.58
C PRO A 340 -20.16 10.04 -5.25
N MET A 341 -19.09 10.37 -5.98
CA MET A 341 -17.76 9.90 -5.62
C MET A 341 -17.21 10.50 -4.32
N ARG A 342 -17.53 11.76 -3.97
CA ARG A 342 -17.20 12.31 -2.64
C ARG A 342 -17.86 11.53 -1.51
N VAL A 343 -19.10 11.08 -1.69
CA VAL A 343 -19.80 10.19 -0.74
C VAL A 343 -19.02 8.88 -0.59
N ALA A 344 -18.79 8.17 -1.70
CA ALA A 344 -18.10 6.87 -1.67
C ALA A 344 -16.68 6.96 -1.06
N ILE A 345 -15.93 8.03 -1.33
CA ILE A 345 -14.61 8.27 -0.71
C ILE A 345 -14.76 8.54 0.79
N SER A 346 -15.69 9.42 1.21
CA SER A 346 -15.89 9.75 2.64
C SER A 346 -16.31 8.53 3.49
N GLU A 347 -17.07 7.59 2.92
CA GLU A 347 -17.47 6.35 3.59
C GLU A 347 -16.36 5.31 3.63
N ALA A 348 -15.54 5.23 2.57
CA ALA A 348 -14.52 4.20 2.42
C ALA A 348 -13.20 4.56 3.10
N LEU A 349 -12.79 5.83 3.12
CA LEU A 349 -11.46 6.26 3.54
C LEU A 349 -11.21 5.99 5.04
N VAL A 350 -10.04 5.46 5.37
CA VAL A 350 -9.48 5.39 6.74
C VAL A 350 -8.51 6.54 6.94
N GLY A 351 -7.62 6.75 5.97
CA GLY A 351 -6.67 7.86 5.98
C GLY A 351 -5.78 7.91 4.75
N VAL A 352 -5.05 9.02 4.62
CA VAL A 352 -4.03 9.24 3.59
C VAL A 352 -2.71 9.56 4.27
N ILE A 353 -1.66 8.83 3.90
CA ILE A 353 -0.29 8.99 4.37
C ILE A 353 0.54 9.40 3.14
N SER A 354 0.68 10.70 2.90
CA SER A 354 1.64 11.20 1.91
C SER A 354 3.02 11.24 2.54
N GLN A 355 4.04 10.80 1.80
CA GLN A 355 5.40 10.61 2.28
C GLN A 355 6.44 11.18 1.32
N GLY A 356 7.40 11.91 1.87
CA GLY A 356 8.63 12.37 1.22
C GLY A 356 9.88 11.86 1.95
N LEU A 357 11.05 11.94 1.30
CA LEU A 357 12.34 11.69 1.95
C LEU A 357 13.23 12.93 1.91
N CYS A 358 13.89 13.22 3.02
CA CYS A 358 14.96 14.22 3.13
C CYS A 358 16.29 13.54 3.47
N ARG A 359 17.43 14.19 3.17
CA ARG A 359 18.74 13.76 3.68
C ARG A 359 18.85 14.10 5.16
N THR A 360 19.56 13.27 5.92
CA THR A 360 19.82 13.51 7.34
C THR A 360 21.26 13.96 7.62
N THR A 361 21.48 14.56 8.79
CA THR A 361 22.79 15.04 9.28
C THR A 361 23.84 13.93 9.39
N ASP A 362 23.43 12.68 9.53
CA ASP A 362 24.30 11.49 9.48
C ASP A 362 24.50 10.92 8.05
N GLY A 363 24.14 11.66 7.02
CA GLY A 363 24.28 11.30 5.60
C GLY A 363 23.25 10.31 5.07
N LYS A 364 22.35 9.80 5.92
CA LYS A 364 21.28 8.85 5.53
C LYS A 364 20.04 9.60 5.00
N ARG A 365 18.86 9.01 5.19
CA ARG A 365 17.56 9.59 4.82
C ARG A 365 16.57 9.45 5.98
N ALA A 366 15.66 10.40 6.11
CA ALA A 366 14.48 10.31 6.97
C ALA A 366 13.21 10.47 6.11
N ALA A 367 12.12 9.84 6.55
CA ALA A 367 10.80 10.07 5.99
C ALA A 367 10.10 11.22 6.72
N PHE A 368 9.49 12.12 5.95
CA PHE A 368 8.57 13.15 6.45
C PHE A 368 7.19 12.92 5.84
N HIS A 369 6.14 13.27 6.58
CA HIS A 369 4.78 12.83 6.28
C HIS A 369 3.76 13.97 6.30
N ASP A 370 2.69 13.78 5.53
CA ASP A 370 1.44 14.55 5.56
C ASP A 370 0.31 13.53 5.72
N ILE A 371 -0.25 13.45 6.93
CA ILE A 371 -1.14 12.37 7.40
C ILE A 371 -2.51 12.94 7.75
N LEU A 372 -3.51 12.49 6.99
CA LEU A 372 -4.93 12.74 7.23
C LEU A 372 -5.61 11.45 7.71
N ILE A 373 -6.37 11.52 8.81
CA ILE A 373 -7.21 10.42 9.31
C ILE A 373 -8.69 10.82 9.11
N ASN A 374 -9.52 9.91 8.61
CA ASN A 374 -10.89 10.21 8.19
C ASN A 374 -11.88 10.19 9.38
N THR A 375 -11.73 11.16 10.29
CA THR A 375 -12.67 11.41 11.40
C THR A 375 -14.02 11.93 10.87
N GLU A 376 -15.07 11.92 11.69
CA GLU A 376 -16.41 12.38 11.26
C GLU A 376 -16.43 13.83 10.74
N SER A 377 -15.58 14.71 11.28
CA SER A 377 -15.39 16.08 10.77
C SER A 377 -14.77 16.09 9.37
N ILE A 378 -13.78 15.23 9.12
CA ILE A 378 -13.15 15.08 7.80
C ILE A 378 -14.15 14.51 6.79
N LYS A 379 -14.99 13.54 7.19
CA LYS A 379 -16.06 13.01 6.32
C LYS A 379 -17.04 14.10 5.89
N ASP A 380 -17.51 14.91 6.84
CA ASP A 380 -18.40 16.05 6.58
C ASP A 380 -17.77 17.06 5.61
N TYR A 381 -16.47 17.34 5.77
CA TYR A 381 -15.75 18.26 4.88
C TYR A 381 -15.51 17.64 3.48
N ILE A 382 -15.15 16.35 3.38
CA ILE A 382 -15.04 15.64 2.09
C ILE A 382 -16.39 15.65 1.35
N LEU A 383 -17.50 15.34 2.03
CA LEU A 383 -18.85 15.37 1.45
C LEU A 383 -19.16 16.76 0.83
N LYS A 384 -18.83 17.81 1.58
CA LYS A 384 -19.07 19.22 1.20
C LYS A 384 -18.05 19.80 0.20
N GLY A 385 -16.93 19.11 -0.07
CA GLY A 385 -15.83 19.62 -0.88
C GLY A 385 -15.00 20.73 -0.20
N LYS A 386 -14.95 20.72 1.14
CA LYS A 386 -14.32 21.71 2.00
C LYS A 386 -12.85 21.37 2.28
N TYR A 387 -12.02 21.43 1.25
CA TYR A 387 -10.63 20.96 1.32
C TYR A 387 -9.70 21.92 2.08
N GLU A 388 -9.91 23.23 1.99
CA GLU A 388 -9.15 24.23 2.75
C GLU A 388 -9.37 24.06 4.26
N GLU A 389 -10.60 23.75 4.68
CA GLU A 389 -10.92 23.48 6.09
C GLU A 389 -10.33 22.15 6.60
N ILE A 390 -10.04 21.19 5.72
CA ILE A 390 -9.27 19.99 6.07
C ILE A 390 -7.79 20.35 6.32
N GLU A 391 -7.16 21.14 5.44
CA GLU A 391 -5.77 21.59 5.66
C GLU A 391 -5.65 22.40 6.96
N GLN A 392 -6.60 23.29 7.24
CA GLN A 392 -6.68 24.03 8.50
C GLN A 392 -6.88 23.12 9.72
N LEU A 393 -7.75 22.11 9.64
CA LEU A 393 -7.98 21.17 10.75
C LEU A 393 -6.75 20.30 11.01
N MET A 394 -6.04 19.85 9.96
CA MET A 394 -4.77 19.12 10.08
C MET A 394 -3.66 19.97 10.71
N ALA A 395 -3.61 21.27 10.40
CA ALA A 395 -2.65 22.19 11.02
C ALA A 395 -2.97 22.46 12.50
N ALA A 396 -4.25 22.61 12.86
CA ALA A 396 -4.68 22.88 14.23
C ALA A 396 -4.69 21.64 15.15
N SER A 397 -4.89 20.44 14.61
CA SER A 397 -5.12 19.22 15.39
C SER A 397 -3.85 18.38 15.55
N GLU A 398 -3.70 17.76 16.71
CA GLU A 398 -2.63 16.76 16.99
C GLU A 398 -3.17 15.48 17.65
N PHE A 399 -4.46 15.48 18.03
CA PHE A 399 -5.04 14.45 18.89
C PHE A 399 -5.35 13.14 18.15
N ASP A 400 -5.76 13.21 16.88
CA ASP A 400 -6.14 12.06 16.06
C ASP A 400 -4.95 11.46 15.27
N GLY A 401 -3.71 11.78 15.64
CA GLY A 401 -2.51 11.33 14.91
C GLY A 401 -2.31 11.98 13.53
N MET A 402 -3.06 13.04 13.21
CA MET A 402 -2.81 13.88 12.04
C MET A 402 -1.47 14.63 12.16
N VAL A 403 -0.76 14.77 11.05
CA VAL A 403 0.55 15.45 10.98
C VAL A 403 0.66 16.17 9.64
N THR A 404 0.99 17.46 9.62
CA THR A 404 1.33 18.17 8.36
C THR A 404 2.81 18.02 8.03
N VAL A 405 3.20 18.25 6.76
CA VAL A 405 4.62 18.23 6.33
C VAL A 405 5.51 19.07 7.25
N ASN A 406 5.07 20.27 7.63
CA ASN A 406 5.86 21.17 8.47
C ASN A 406 6.03 20.66 9.89
N LYS A 407 4.97 20.12 10.53
CA LYS A 407 5.11 19.45 11.84
C LYS A 407 6.07 18.27 11.75
N SER A 408 5.98 17.47 10.69
CA SER A 408 6.89 16.33 10.47
C SER A 408 8.35 16.76 10.25
N LEU A 409 8.61 17.83 9.51
CA LEU A 409 9.96 18.37 9.29
C LEU A 409 10.50 19.06 10.55
N PHE A 410 9.67 19.81 11.27
CA PHE A 410 10.05 20.48 12.51
C PHE A 410 10.42 19.48 13.61
N ALA A 411 9.70 18.36 13.73
CA ALA A 411 10.07 17.26 14.62
C ALA A 411 11.45 16.66 14.26
N LEU A 412 11.72 16.42 12.96
CA LEU A 412 13.03 15.94 12.50
C LEU A 412 14.17 16.95 12.75
N TYR A 413 13.87 18.24 12.72
CA TYR A 413 14.81 19.31 13.08
C TYR A 413 15.06 19.34 14.60
N GLN A 414 14.02 19.22 15.43
CA GLN A 414 14.15 19.10 16.89
C GLN A 414 14.91 17.83 17.32
N GLU A 415 14.77 16.72 16.58
CA GLU A 415 15.61 15.51 16.74
C GLU A 415 17.09 15.73 16.33
N GLY A 416 17.46 16.89 15.79
CA GLY A 416 18.81 17.18 15.27
C GLY A 416 19.16 16.41 13.98
N ARG A 417 18.16 15.80 13.32
CA ARG A 417 18.36 14.90 12.18
C ARG A 417 18.41 15.59 10.83
N ILE A 418 17.92 16.81 10.71
CA ILE A 418 17.98 17.61 9.48
C ILE A 418 18.44 19.05 9.80
N THR A 419 19.01 19.74 8.82
CA THR A 419 19.37 21.17 8.96
C THR A 419 18.15 22.07 8.80
N GLU A 420 18.23 23.31 9.31
CA GLU A 420 17.21 24.36 9.07
C GLU A 420 16.96 24.55 7.56
N GLU A 421 18.04 24.58 6.77
CA GLU A 421 18.03 24.62 5.31
C GLU A 421 17.24 23.44 4.70
N THR A 422 17.47 22.21 5.18
CA THR A 422 16.73 21.02 4.70
C THR A 422 15.24 21.11 5.04
N ALA A 423 14.89 21.65 6.21
CA ALA A 423 13.51 21.84 6.61
C ALA A 423 12.79 22.89 5.73
N LEU A 424 13.47 24.00 5.43
CA LEU A 424 12.97 25.05 4.53
C LEU A 424 12.85 24.55 3.07
N GLU A 425 13.83 23.79 2.58
CA GLU A 425 13.90 23.28 1.20
C GLU A 425 12.83 22.21 0.89
N LYS A 426 12.34 21.48 1.90
CA LYS A 426 11.30 20.46 1.75
C LYS A 426 9.89 20.89 2.17
N SER A 427 9.75 22.10 2.72
CA SER A 427 8.46 22.63 3.17
C SER A 427 7.57 23.07 1.98
N PRO A 428 6.26 22.71 1.96
CA PRO A 428 5.31 23.25 1.00
C PRO A 428 4.93 24.72 1.30
N THR A 429 5.14 25.18 2.53
CA THR A 429 4.82 26.53 3.02
C THR A 429 6.00 27.12 3.82
N PRO A 430 7.13 27.49 3.16
CA PRO A 430 8.37 27.84 3.86
C PRO A 430 8.26 28.98 4.89
N ASN A 431 7.32 29.90 4.74
CA ASN A 431 7.06 30.96 5.72
C ASN A 431 6.56 30.42 7.07
N GLU A 432 5.75 29.36 7.05
CA GLU A 432 5.14 28.73 8.22
C GLU A 432 6.21 27.96 9.01
N ILE A 433 7.00 27.11 8.34
CA ILE A 433 8.10 26.41 9.01
C ILE A 433 9.18 27.40 9.49
N ALA A 434 9.44 28.49 8.77
CA ALA A 434 10.34 29.55 9.24
C ALA A 434 9.81 30.27 10.50
N MET A 435 8.51 30.24 10.79
CA MET A 435 7.96 30.73 12.05
C MET A 435 8.10 29.68 13.17
N MET A 436 7.85 28.40 12.89
CA MET A 436 8.09 27.29 13.84
C MET A 436 9.57 27.23 14.28
N LEU A 437 10.50 27.26 13.31
CA LEU A 437 11.95 27.26 13.52
C LEU A 437 12.44 28.45 14.37
N ARG A 438 11.70 29.57 14.36
CA ARG A 438 11.98 30.78 15.16
C ARG A 438 11.24 30.81 16.51
N GLY A 439 10.50 29.75 16.87
CA GLY A 439 9.71 29.69 18.10
C GLY A 439 8.58 30.73 18.15
N ARG A 440 7.91 30.97 17.03
CA ARG A 440 6.84 32.00 16.87
C ARG A 440 5.43 31.41 16.66
N ILE A 441 5.30 30.11 16.77
CA ILE A 441 4.06 29.30 16.73
C ILE A 441 4.21 28.27 17.86
#